data_AF-A0A941YAN2-F1
#
_entry.id   AF-A0A941YAN2-F1
#
_cell.length_a   1.000
_cell.length_b   1.000
_cell.length_c   1.000
_cell.angle_alpha   90.00
_cell.angle_beta   90.00
_cell.angle_gamma   90.00
#
_symmetry.space_group_name_H-M   'P 1'
#
loop_
_entity.id
_entity.type
_entity.pdbx_description
1 polymer ?
#
loop_
_entity_poly.entity_id
_entity_poly.type
_entity_poly.pdbx_seq_one_letter_code
_entity_poly.pdbx_strand_id
1 'polypeptide(L)'
;MISEEIRKADERIFWREFLRSSRIVLHLLFLLICWPIALAMGSPAYLLLAFGISLAVHLNSARKSALSKRFINSRFSTLWNGCRERFESFEEGTKKLRRADIAQFQELPETIRGLAMTIYNALRRADILFEEVLQSEGVDRIRPGVPMFKPTDPQAQELYRIAEKNLGEYRSHYNELMAGIQRTEAQATVFMTTLDNLRVKMLGYRLVGKDPAMSSEEFLSVLAEARAQLSAIDQALDELDLSHYPKTVAVIPPLPNSYDPNTPPEPPPSEALYRDDGRNFGSLTNFGNPADAEGESEHRNVEGTL
;
A
#
# COMPACT_ATOMS: atom_id res chain seq x y z
N MET A 1 11.67 -12.93 -7.98
CA MET A 1 12.35 -12.55 -6.71
C MET A 1 11.34 -12.06 -5.67
N ILE A 2 10.44 -11.14 -6.03
CA ILE A 2 9.41 -10.58 -5.12
C ILE A 2 8.36 -11.62 -4.66
N SER A 3 7.95 -12.54 -5.54
CA SER A 3 7.04 -13.64 -5.18
C SER A 3 7.60 -14.54 -4.05
N GLU A 4 8.91 -14.71 -4.01
CA GLU A 4 9.60 -15.48 -2.98
C GLU A 4 9.68 -14.72 -1.65
N GLU A 5 9.80 -13.39 -1.69
CA GLU A 5 9.75 -12.53 -0.50
C GLU A 5 8.37 -12.52 0.13
N ILE A 6 7.31 -12.42 -0.68
CA ILE A 6 5.91 -12.53 -0.24
C ILE A 6 5.67 -13.91 0.40
N ARG A 7 6.15 -14.99 -0.23
CA ARG A 7 6.04 -16.35 0.32
C ARG A 7 6.71 -16.45 1.70
N LYS A 8 7.96 -15.98 1.83
CA LYS A 8 8.70 -15.98 3.10
C LYS A 8 8.02 -15.11 4.16
N ALA A 9 7.43 -13.97 3.78
CA ALA A 9 6.66 -13.13 4.70
C ALA A 9 5.39 -13.86 5.20
N ASP A 10 4.64 -14.48 4.30
CA ASP A 10 3.44 -15.25 4.64
C ASP A 10 3.77 -16.47 5.53
N GLU A 11 4.89 -17.15 5.27
CA GLU A 11 5.39 -18.26 6.11
C GLU A 11 5.79 -17.80 7.51
N ARG A 12 6.48 -16.65 7.63
CA ARG A 12 6.83 -16.08 8.95
C ARG A 12 5.58 -15.76 9.77
N ILE A 13 4.54 -15.20 9.13
CA ILE A 13 3.26 -14.91 9.79
C ILE A 13 2.60 -16.22 10.25
N PHE A 14 2.61 -17.26 9.42
CA PHE A 14 2.08 -18.57 9.78
C PHE A 14 2.80 -19.17 11.00
N TRP A 15 4.14 -19.22 10.99
CA TRP A 15 4.91 -19.76 12.10
C TRP A 15 4.72 -18.97 13.40
N ARG A 16 4.64 -17.63 13.31
CA ARG A 16 4.32 -16.78 14.47
C ARG A 16 2.95 -17.09 15.05
N GLU A 17 1.95 -17.35 14.21
CA GLU A 17 0.60 -17.70 14.66
C GLU A 17 0.49 -19.13 15.16
N PHE A 18 1.26 -20.06 14.60
CA PHE A 18 1.34 -21.46 15.03
C PHE A 18 2.02 -21.59 16.39
N LEU A 19 3.08 -20.81 16.63
CA LEU A 19 3.85 -20.80 17.88
C LEU A 19 3.32 -19.81 18.92
N ARG A 20 2.14 -19.22 18.71
CA ARG A 20 1.57 -18.25 19.65
C ARG A 20 1.30 -18.92 21.00
N SER A 21 1.89 -18.41 22.07
CA SER A 21 1.86 -19.03 23.41
C SER A 21 0.45 -19.36 23.90
N SER A 22 -0.53 -18.48 23.63
CA SER A 22 -1.93 -18.73 24.02
C SER A 22 -2.54 -19.97 23.37
N ARG A 23 -2.19 -20.28 22.11
CA ARG A 23 -2.69 -21.48 21.42
C ARG A 23 -1.99 -22.75 21.89
N ILE A 24 -0.68 -22.67 22.16
CA ILE A 24 0.08 -23.78 22.73
C ILE A 24 -0.48 -24.16 24.11
N VAL A 25 -0.75 -23.17 24.97
CA VAL A 25 -1.36 -23.40 26.29
C VAL A 25 -2.73 -24.08 26.15
N LEU A 26 -3.57 -23.64 25.20
CA LEU A 26 -4.89 -24.25 24.97
C LEU A 26 -4.76 -25.70 24.46
N HIS A 27 -3.80 -25.98 23.58
CA HIS A 27 -3.50 -27.33 23.10
C HIS A 27 -3.04 -28.25 24.25
N LEU A 28 -2.14 -27.78 25.11
CA LEU A 28 -1.66 -28.52 26.29
C LEU A 28 -2.78 -28.75 27.31
N LEU A 29 -3.63 -27.75 27.55
CA LEU A 29 -4.77 -27.86 28.47
C LEU A 29 -5.79 -28.88 27.94
N PHE A 30 -6.06 -28.91 26.64
CA PHE A 30 -6.90 -29.93 26.03
C PHE A 30 -6.34 -31.35 26.24
N LEU A 31 -5.03 -31.55 26.04
CA LEU A 31 -4.39 -32.84 26.28
C LEU A 31 -4.43 -33.25 27.75
N LEU A 32 -4.25 -32.30 28.67
CA LEU A 32 -4.36 -32.52 30.11
C LEU A 32 -5.77 -33.01 30.49
N ILE A 33 -6.81 -32.45 29.87
CA ILE A 33 -8.21 -32.87 30.08
C ILE A 33 -8.47 -34.27 29.49
N CYS A 34 -7.87 -34.61 28.33
CA CYS A 34 -8.05 -35.91 27.70
C CYS A 34 -7.25 -37.03 28.39
N TRP A 35 -6.20 -36.70 29.14
CA TRP A 35 -5.34 -37.65 29.86
C TRP A 35 -6.11 -38.62 30.77
N PRO A 36 -6.98 -38.19 31.70
CA PRO A 36 -7.75 -39.10 32.56
C PRO A 36 -8.70 -40.01 31.79
N ILE A 37 -9.22 -39.57 30.64
CA ILE A 37 -10.10 -40.38 29.78
C ILE A 37 -9.32 -41.53 29.16
N ALA A 38 -8.11 -41.27 28.67
CA ALA A 38 -7.23 -42.31 28.13
C ALA A 38 -6.83 -43.34 29.20
N LEU A 39 -6.57 -42.89 30.44
CA LEU A 39 -6.31 -43.78 31.58
C LEU A 39 -7.54 -44.65 31.91
N ALA A 40 -8.73 -44.05 31.98
CA ALA A 40 -9.96 -44.78 32.29
C ALA A 40 -10.32 -45.84 31.23
N MET A 41 -9.98 -45.58 29.97
CA MET A 41 -10.18 -46.51 28.85
C MET A 41 -9.04 -47.53 28.69
N GLY A 42 -7.97 -47.43 29.47
CA GLY A 42 -6.85 -48.38 29.48
C GLY A 42 -6.04 -48.45 28.18
N SER A 43 -6.16 -47.46 27.29
CA SER A 43 -5.47 -47.46 25.99
C SER A 43 -4.86 -46.11 25.65
N PRO A 44 -3.55 -46.04 25.35
CA PRO A 44 -2.90 -44.80 24.91
C PRO A 44 -3.39 -44.32 23.53
N ALA A 45 -4.08 -45.16 22.76
CA ALA A 45 -4.60 -44.81 21.44
C ALA A 45 -5.58 -43.61 21.49
N TYR A 46 -6.36 -43.49 22.58
CA TYR A 46 -7.28 -42.36 22.77
C TYR A 46 -6.53 -41.03 22.93
N LEU A 47 -5.36 -41.05 23.58
CA LEU A 47 -4.54 -39.86 23.72
C LEU A 47 -3.90 -39.45 22.39
N LEU A 48 -3.43 -40.43 21.60
CA LEU A 48 -2.90 -40.18 20.26
C LEU A 48 -3.98 -39.62 19.32
N LEU A 49 -5.20 -40.13 19.40
CA LEU A 49 -6.34 -39.62 18.64
C LEU A 49 -6.68 -38.18 19.06
N ALA A 50 -6.76 -37.92 20.37
CA ALA A 50 -7.00 -36.58 20.91
C ALA A 50 -5.90 -35.59 20.47
N PHE A 51 -4.64 -36.01 20.49
CA PHE A 51 -3.51 -35.23 19.99
C PHE A 51 -3.66 -34.92 18.51
N GLY A 52 -3.97 -35.92 17.67
CA GLY A 52 -4.20 -35.72 16.24
C GLY A 52 -5.32 -34.72 15.94
N ILE A 53 -6.46 -34.84 16.62
CA ILE A 53 -7.59 -33.90 16.47
C ILE A 53 -7.19 -32.49 16.92
N SER A 54 -6.57 -32.38 18.09
CA SER A 54 -6.17 -31.09 18.65
C SER A 54 -5.12 -30.39 17.78
N LEU A 55 -4.17 -31.14 17.22
CA LEU A 55 -3.16 -30.63 16.30
C LEU A 55 -3.81 -30.14 14.99
N ALA A 56 -4.77 -30.89 14.44
CA ALA A 56 -5.51 -30.48 13.25
C ALA A 56 -6.30 -29.18 13.48
N VAL A 57 -6.98 -29.06 14.62
CA VAL A 57 -7.69 -27.83 15.01
C VAL A 57 -6.71 -26.66 15.19
N HIS A 58 -5.58 -26.90 15.85
CA HIS A 58 -4.54 -25.89 16.07
C HIS A 58 -3.94 -25.40 14.74
N LEU A 59 -3.59 -26.31 13.84
CA LEU A 59 -3.09 -25.99 12.49
C LEU A 59 -4.12 -25.17 11.70
N ASN A 60 -5.39 -25.59 11.70
CA ASN A 60 -6.44 -24.88 10.97
C ASN A 60 -6.69 -23.48 11.54
N SER A 61 -6.71 -23.35 12.88
CA SER A 61 -6.87 -22.07 13.58
C SER A 61 -5.69 -21.13 13.30
N ALA A 62 -4.46 -21.64 13.38
CA ALA A 62 -3.25 -20.89 13.03
C ALA A 62 -3.27 -20.44 11.57
N ARG A 63 -3.67 -21.32 10.65
CA ARG A 63 -3.79 -20.99 9.22
C ARG A 63 -4.83 -19.89 8.98
N LYS A 64 -6.04 -20.00 9.53
CA LYS A 64 -7.08 -18.97 9.39
C LYS A 64 -6.61 -17.61 9.94
N SER A 65 -5.97 -17.63 11.11
CA SER A 65 -5.46 -16.41 11.72
C SER A 65 -4.25 -15.82 11.02
N ALA A 66 -3.42 -16.65 10.37
CA ALA A 66 -2.33 -16.18 9.55
C ALA A 66 -2.87 -15.52 8.28
N LEU A 67 -3.86 -16.14 7.63
CA LEU A 67 -4.54 -15.59 6.46
C LEU A 67 -5.17 -14.22 6.74
N SER A 68 -5.86 -14.06 7.88
CA SER A 68 -6.48 -12.78 8.25
C SER A 68 -5.46 -11.68 8.58
N LYS A 69 -4.22 -12.05 8.88
CA LYS A 69 -3.12 -11.14 9.26
C LYS A 69 -2.09 -10.95 8.14
N ARG A 70 -2.35 -11.44 6.93
CA ARG A 70 -1.42 -11.27 5.81
C ARG A 70 -1.29 -9.80 5.45
N PHE A 71 -2.41 -9.13 5.27
CA PHE A 71 -2.44 -7.69 5.00
C PHE A 71 -2.13 -6.89 6.26
N ILE A 72 -1.22 -5.93 6.13
CA ILE A 72 -0.83 -4.98 7.15
C ILE A 72 -1.95 -3.95 7.31
N ASN A 73 -2.40 -3.39 6.18
CA ASN A 73 -3.48 -2.41 6.16
C ASN A 73 -4.83 -3.06 5.83
N SER A 74 -5.86 -2.72 6.63
CA SER A 74 -7.24 -3.21 6.47
C SER A 74 -7.84 -2.89 5.09
N ARG A 75 -7.39 -1.78 4.47
CA ARG A 75 -7.81 -1.35 3.12
C ARG A 75 -7.56 -2.44 2.08
N PHE A 76 -6.34 -2.94 1.97
CA PHE A 76 -5.99 -3.99 0.99
C PHE A 76 -6.60 -5.35 1.34
N SER A 77 -6.75 -5.65 2.64
CA SER A 77 -7.47 -6.85 3.10
C SER A 77 -8.90 -6.86 2.60
N THR A 78 -9.60 -5.73 2.72
CA THR A 78 -10.99 -5.57 2.27
C THR A 78 -11.09 -5.73 0.75
N LEU A 79 -10.19 -5.11 -0.02
CA LEU A 79 -10.13 -5.26 -1.48
C LEU A 79 -9.93 -6.72 -1.89
N TRP A 80 -8.96 -7.42 -1.27
CA TRP A 80 -8.73 -8.82 -1.56
C TRP A 80 -9.91 -9.71 -1.19
N ASN A 81 -10.51 -9.49 -0.01
CA ASN A 81 -11.69 -10.25 0.40
C ASN A 81 -12.84 -10.06 -0.60
N GLY A 82 -13.03 -8.84 -1.10
CA GLY A 82 -14.01 -8.56 -2.14
C GLY A 82 -13.72 -9.27 -3.46
N CYS A 83 -12.46 -9.32 -3.90
CA CYS A 83 -12.04 -10.08 -5.08
C CYS A 83 -12.27 -11.58 -4.89
N ARG A 84 -11.84 -12.12 -3.74
CA ARG A 84 -11.96 -13.54 -3.41
C ARG A 84 -13.41 -14.00 -3.38
N GLU A 85 -14.29 -13.26 -2.70
CA GLU A 85 -15.71 -13.62 -2.57
C GLU A 85 -16.40 -13.70 -3.95
N ARG A 86 -16.12 -12.72 -4.82
CA ARG A 86 -16.69 -12.67 -6.18
C ARG A 86 -16.13 -13.77 -7.06
N PHE A 87 -14.84 -14.05 -6.94
CA PHE A 87 -14.20 -15.18 -7.60
C PHE A 87 -14.79 -16.53 -7.16
N GLU A 88 -14.91 -16.78 -5.86
CA GLU A 88 -15.50 -18.02 -5.32
C GLU A 88 -16.96 -18.18 -5.75
N SER A 89 -17.73 -17.09 -5.71
CA SER A 89 -19.11 -17.06 -6.21
C SER A 89 -19.19 -17.35 -7.71
N PHE A 90 -18.25 -16.82 -8.50
CA PHE A 90 -18.16 -17.07 -9.93
C PHE A 90 -17.81 -18.54 -10.22
N GLU A 91 -16.85 -19.13 -9.50
CA GLU A 91 -16.52 -20.56 -9.62
C GLU A 91 -17.71 -21.46 -9.26
N GLU A 92 -18.47 -21.12 -8.22
CA GLU A 92 -19.67 -21.88 -7.87
C GLU A 92 -20.76 -21.76 -8.96
N GLY A 93 -20.92 -20.57 -9.54
CA GLY A 93 -21.83 -20.32 -10.66
C GLY A 93 -21.46 -21.13 -11.90
N THR A 94 -20.19 -21.12 -12.28
CA THR A 94 -19.69 -21.84 -13.47
C THR A 94 -19.77 -23.36 -13.31
N LYS A 95 -19.52 -23.91 -12.10
CA LYS A 95 -19.74 -25.35 -11.83
C LYS A 95 -21.17 -25.80 -12.13
N LYS A 96 -22.16 -24.93 -11.92
CA LYS A 96 -23.58 -25.20 -12.24
C LYS A 96 -23.85 -25.08 -13.75
N LEU A 97 -23.21 -24.14 -14.45
CA LEU A 97 -23.33 -23.97 -15.91
C LEU A 97 -22.58 -25.04 -16.71
N ARG A 98 -21.49 -25.63 -16.19
CA ARG A 98 -20.72 -26.68 -16.89
C ARG A 98 -21.57 -27.90 -17.25
N ARG A 99 -22.68 -28.13 -16.54
CA ARG A 99 -23.67 -29.17 -16.89
C ARG A 99 -24.47 -28.87 -18.16
N ALA A 100 -24.37 -27.67 -18.71
CA ALA A 100 -25.08 -27.21 -19.91
C ALA A 100 -24.21 -27.20 -21.19
N ASP A 101 -22.99 -27.76 -21.15
CA ASP A 101 -22.10 -27.99 -22.30
C ASP A 101 -21.76 -26.76 -23.18
N ILE A 102 -21.64 -25.58 -22.60
CA ILE A 102 -21.17 -24.40 -23.32
C ILE A 102 -19.63 -24.39 -23.33
N ALA A 103 -19.03 -24.79 -24.46
CA ALA A 103 -17.58 -24.97 -24.62
C ALA A 103 -16.73 -23.75 -24.19
N GLN A 104 -17.22 -22.52 -24.42
CA GLN A 104 -16.47 -21.29 -24.12
C GLN A 104 -16.29 -21.00 -22.62
N PHE A 105 -17.00 -21.70 -21.73
CA PHE A 105 -16.83 -21.57 -20.27
C PHE A 105 -15.77 -22.51 -19.68
N GLN A 106 -15.19 -23.41 -20.46
CA GLN A 106 -14.23 -24.38 -19.90
C GLN A 106 -12.91 -23.70 -19.49
N GLU A 107 -12.46 -22.71 -20.25
CA GLU A 107 -11.16 -22.04 -20.04
C GLU A 107 -11.24 -20.84 -19.09
N LEU A 108 -12.39 -20.15 -19.07
CA LEU A 108 -12.57 -18.89 -18.34
C LEU A 108 -12.30 -18.98 -16.83
N PRO A 109 -12.73 -20.03 -16.10
CA PRO A 109 -12.45 -20.17 -14.67
C PRO A 109 -10.95 -20.28 -14.36
N GLU A 110 -10.18 -20.95 -15.22
CA GLU A 110 -8.73 -21.06 -15.04
C GLU A 110 -8.04 -19.71 -15.25
N THR A 111 -8.42 -18.97 -16.30
CA THR A 111 -7.91 -17.61 -16.54
C THR A 111 -8.21 -16.67 -15.36
N ILE A 112 -9.46 -16.68 -14.88
CA ILE A 112 -9.86 -15.85 -13.75
C ILE A 112 -9.11 -16.26 -12.47
N ARG A 113 -8.87 -17.56 -12.24
CA ARG A 113 -8.09 -18.03 -11.09
C ARG A 113 -6.65 -17.54 -11.17
N GLY A 114 -6.02 -17.63 -12.34
CA GLY A 114 -4.69 -17.07 -12.58
C GLY A 114 -4.63 -15.59 -12.25
N LEU A 115 -5.55 -14.81 -12.83
CA LEU A 115 -5.62 -13.36 -12.61
C LEU A 115 -5.92 -12.99 -11.15
N ALA A 116 -6.80 -13.74 -10.47
CA ALA A 116 -7.08 -13.53 -9.05
C ALA A 116 -5.81 -13.68 -8.20
N MET A 117 -4.93 -14.63 -8.55
CA MET A 117 -3.64 -14.78 -7.89
C MET A 117 -2.66 -13.65 -8.25
N THR A 118 -2.65 -13.18 -9.50
CA THR A 118 -1.87 -11.99 -9.90
C THR A 118 -2.29 -10.76 -9.09
N ILE A 119 -3.61 -10.49 -9.00
CA ILE A 119 -4.17 -9.39 -8.21
C ILE A 119 -3.85 -9.54 -6.73
N TYR A 120 -3.94 -10.76 -6.17
CA TYR A 120 -3.53 -11.01 -4.80
C TYR A 120 -2.08 -10.58 -4.56
N ASN A 121 -1.15 -11.03 -5.41
CA ASN A 121 0.26 -10.70 -5.28
C ASN A 121 0.51 -9.20 -5.43
N ALA A 122 -0.16 -8.56 -6.39
CA ALA A 122 -0.07 -7.11 -6.60
C ALA A 122 -0.59 -6.33 -5.39
N LEU A 123 -1.75 -6.69 -4.84
CA LEU A 123 -2.30 -6.08 -3.62
C LEU A 123 -1.37 -6.30 -2.41
N ARG A 124 -0.74 -7.47 -2.28
CA ARG A 124 0.24 -7.73 -1.22
C ARG A 124 1.47 -6.85 -1.36
N ARG A 125 1.97 -6.68 -2.59
CA ARG A 125 3.10 -5.79 -2.89
C ARG A 125 2.74 -4.34 -2.58
N ALA A 126 1.58 -3.88 -3.04
CA ALA A 126 1.09 -2.53 -2.79
C ALA A 126 0.93 -2.24 -1.29
N ASP A 127 0.45 -3.21 -0.51
CA ASP A 127 0.33 -3.10 0.95
C ASP A 127 1.69 -2.96 1.66
N ILE A 128 2.68 -3.76 1.25
CA ILE A 128 4.05 -3.68 1.80
C ILE A 128 4.68 -2.34 1.44
N LEU A 129 4.59 -1.92 0.17
CA LEU A 129 5.13 -0.63 -0.27
C LEU A 129 4.46 0.55 0.43
N PHE A 130 3.13 0.50 0.59
CA PHE A 130 2.39 1.54 1.30
C PHE A 130 2.82 1.65 2.76
N GLU A 131 2.99 0.52 3.45
CA GLU A 131 3.50 0.51 4.83
C GLU A 131 4.93 1.07 4.92
N GLU A 132 5.82 0.67 4.01
CA GLU A 132 7.20 1.17 3.98
C GLU A 132 7.24 2.69 3.75
N VAL A 133 6.39 3.21 2.86
CA VAL A 133 6.23 4.65 2.63
C VAL A 133 5.72 5.35 3.89
N LEU A 134 4.72 4.80 4.57
CA LEU A 134 4.21 5.37 5.83
C LEU A 134 5.27 5.40 6.93
N GLN A 135 6.10 4.36 7.04
CA GLN A 135 7.14 4.27 8.06
C GLN A 135 8.32 5.19 7.78
N SER A 136 8.76 5.29 6.52
CA SER A 136 9.89 6.12 6.11
C SER A 136 9.55 7.61 6.15
N GLU A 137 8.39 7.98 5.62
CA GLU A 137 8.01 9.39 5.45
C GLU A 137 7.25 9.98 6.65
N GLY A 138 6.55 9.16 7.42
CA GLY A 138 5.66 9.66 8.48
C GLY A 138 4.57 10.60 7.94
N VAL A 139 3.62 10.98 8.79
CA VAL A 139 2.48 11.81 8.37
C VAL A 139 2.88 13.27 8.06
N ASP A 140 4.00 13.76 8.63
CA ASP A 140 4.38 15.18 8.59
C ASP A 140 5.69 15.51 7.82
N ARG A 141 6.49 14.53 7.37
CA ARG A 141 7.82 14.85 6.77
C ARG A 141 7.79 15.13 5.27
N ILE A 142 6.67 14.91 4.59
CA ILE A 142 6.50 15.18 3.14
C ILE A 142 6.38 16.70 2.85
N ARG A 143 6.40 17.54 3.88
CA ARG A 143 6.53 18.99 3.73
C ARG A 143 7.79 19.53 4.43
N PRO A 144 9.02 19.17 4.00
CA PRO A 144 10.10 20.11 4.17
C PRO A 144 9.81 21.19 3.13
N GLY A 145 9.05 22.21 3.52
CA GLY A 145 9.20 23.48 2.83
C GLY A 145 10.66 23.84 3.05
N VAL A 146 11.50 23.62 2.03
CA VAL A 146 12.86 24.19 2.05
C VAL A 146 12.62 25.66 2.35
N PRO A 147 13.16 26.21 3.45
CA PRO A 147 12.95 27.60 3.78
C PRO A 147 13.25 28.39 2.51
N MET A 148 12.31 29.23 2.06
CA MET A 148 12.53 30.12 0.93
C MET A 148 13.48 31.24 1.36
N PHE A 149 14.70 30.85 1.71
CA PHE A 149 15.80 31.73 1.98
C PHE A 149 16.45 32.00 0.64
N LYS A 150 16.53 33.26 0.25
CA LYS A 150 17.35 33.69 -0.89
C LYS A 150 18.68 34.14 -0.31
N PRO A 151 19.68 33.25 -0.19
CA PRO A 151 20.98 33.66 0.32
C PRO A 151 21.59 34.70 -0.63
N THR A 152 22.27 35.68 -0.03
CA THR A 152 23.04 36.69 -0.79
C THR A 152 24.34 36.11 -1.36
N ASP A 153 24.85 35.02 -0.77
CA ASP A 153 26.06 34.33 -1.20
C ASP A 153 25.80 33.44 -2.44
N PRO A 154 26.58 33.61 -3.53
CA PRO A 154 26.47 32.78 -4.73
C PRO A 154 26.66 31.27 -4.48
N GLN A 155 27.54 30.86 -3.55
CA GLN A 155 27.76 29.43 -3.28
C GLN A 155 26.54 28.81 -2.59
N ALA A 156 26.00 29.50 -1.59
CA ALA A 156 24.75 29.10 -0.96
C ALA A 156 23.59 29.02 -1.97
N GLN A 157 23.49 29.98 -2.91
CA GLN A 157 22.43 29.97 -3.93
C GLN A 157 22.48 28.70 -4.80
N GLU A 158 23.67 28.23 -5.18
CA GLU A 158 23.82 27.00 -5.96
C GLU A 158 23.44 25.76 -5.14
N LEU A 159 23.77 25.72 -3.84
CA LEU A 159 23.34 24.63 -2.95
C LEU A 159 21.82 24.56 -2.82
N TYR A 160 21.13 25.70 -2.70
CA TYR A 160 19.66 25.74 -2.69
C TYR A 160 19.07 25.28 -4.02
N ARG A 161 19.69 25.65 -5.17
CA ARG A 161 19.26 25.20 -6.50
C ARG A 161 19.34 23.67 -6.62
N ILE A 162 20.43 23.07 -6.14
CA ILE A 162 20.61 21.62 -6.13
C ILE A 162 19.60 20.96 -5.18
N ALA A 163 19.39 21.53 -3.99
CA ALA A 163 18.41 21.01 -3.03
C ALA A 163 16.98 21.03 -3.59
N GLU A 164 16.59 22.10 -4.30
CA GLU A 164 15.28 22.21 -4.96
C GLU A 164 15.12 21.16 -6.07
N LYS A 165 16.16 20.95 -6.89
CA LYS A 165 16.16 19.89 -7.90
C LYS A 165 15.98 18.50 -7.28
N ASN A 166 16.75 18.18 -6.23
CA ASN A 166 16.67 16.90 -5.53
C ASN A 166 15.28 16.70 -4.89
N LEU A 167 14.69 17.75 -4.34
CA LEU A 167 13.33 17.70 -3.80
C LEU A 167 12.28 17.46 -4.89
N GLY A 168 12.46 18.08 -6.07
CA GLY A 168 11.62 17.84 -7.24
C GLY A 168 11.67 16.39 -7.71
N GLU A 169 12.87 15.82 -7.85
CA GLU A 169 13.07 14.41 -8.23
C GLU A 169 12.46 13.46 -7.21
N TYR A 170 12.71 13.70 -5.92
CA TYR A 170 12.11 12.94 -4.83
C TYR A 170 10.57 12.96 -4.88
N ARG A 171 9.96 14.15 -5.06
CA ARG A 171 8.49 14.28 -5.18
C ARG A 171 7.94 13.53 -6.40
N SER A 172 8.65 13.56 -7.52
CA SER A 172 8.26 12.79 -8.71
C SER A 172 8.21 11.29 -8.41
N HIS A 173 9.29 10.74 -7.83
CA HIS A 173 9.37 9.31 -7.51
C HIS A 173 8.34 8.89 -6.46
N TYR A 174 8.12 9.72 -5.44
CA TYR A 174 7.06 9.48 -4.46
C TYR A 174 5.69 9.42 -5.13
N ASN A 175 5.36 10.38 -5.98
CA ASN A 175 4.08 10.42 -6.69
C ASN A 175 3.91 9.22 -7.63
N GLU A 176 4.97 8.80 -8.32
CA GLU A 176 4.97 7.61 -9.19
C GLU A 176 4.69 6.33 -8.39
N LEU A 177 5.33 6.17 -7.23
CA LEU A 177 5.12 5.04 -6.34
C LEU A 177 3.68 5.00 -5.82
N MET A 178 3.16 6.13 -5.34
CA MET A 178 1.79 6.25 -4.86
C MET A 178 0.77 6.00 -5.96
N ALA A 179 1.02 6.51 -7.16
CA ALA A 179 0.18 6.24 -8.33
C ALA A 179 0.19 4.74 -8.70
N GLY A 180 1.30 4.03 -8.50
CA GLY A 180 1.37 2.59 -8.68
C GLY A 180 0.48 1.81 -7.70
N ILE A 181 0.51 2.20 -6.42
CA ILE A 181 -0.35 1.63 -5.38
C ILE A 181 -1.84 1.84 -5.73
N GLN A 182 -2.21 3.08 -6.08
CA GLN A 182 -3.58 3.42 -6.45
C GLN A 182 -4.05 2.69 -7.72
N ARG A 183 -3.18 2.52 -8.72
CA ARG A 183 -3.50 1.71 -9.92
C ARG A 183 -3.81 0.26 -9.58
N THR A 184 -3.08 -0.34 -8.64
CA THR A 184 -3.33 -1.71 -8.19
C THR A 184 -4.70 -1.84 -7.51
N GLU A 185 -5.09 -0.86 -6.68
CA GLU A 185 -6.41 -0.82 -6.06
C GLU A 185 -7.54 -0.65 -7.07
N ALA A 186 -7.32 0.19 -8.08
CA ALA A 186 -8.25 0.39 -9.18
C ALA A 186 -8.43 -0.91 -9.99
N GLN A 187 -7.33 -1.59 -10.33
CA GLN A 187 -7.36 -2.88 -11.02
C GLN A 187 -8.12 -3.96 -10.25
N ALA A 188 -7.92 -4.05 -8.92
CA ALA A 188 -8.72 -4.94 -8.08
C ALA A 188 -10.22 -4.59 -8.13
N THR A 189 -10.56 -3.30 -8.17
CA THR A 189 -11.95 -2.83 -8.29
C THR A 189 -12.56 -3.18 -9.64
N VAL A 190 -11.83 -2.98 -10.74
CA VAL A 190 -12.27 -3.38 -12.09
C VAL A 190 -12.48 -4.89 -12.16
N PHE A 191 -11.56 -5.69 -11.60
CA PHE A 191 -11.72 -7.13 -11.54
C PHE A 191 -13.02 -7.55 -10.84
N MET A 192 -13.31 -6.95 -9.67
CA MET A 192 -14.55 -7.20 -8.94
C MET A 192 -15.79 -6.90 -9.78
N THR A 193 -15.85 -5.74 -10.43
CA THR A 193 -17.02 -5.34 -11.23
C THR A 193 -17.17 -6.17 -12.51
N THR A 194 -16.06 -6.54 -13.16
CA THR A 194 -16.09 -7.44 -14.32
C THR A 194 -16.66 -8.81 -13.94
N LEU A 195 -16.28 -9.37 -12.78
CA LEU A 195 -16.85 -10.62 -12.29
C LEU A 195 -18.34 -10.52 -11.93
N ASP A 196 -18.75 -9.42 -11.31
CA ASP A 196 -20.16 -9.16 -10.98
C ASP A 196 -21.01 -9.09 -12.26
N ASN A 197 -20.53 -8.38 -13.29
CA ASN A 197 -21.18 -8.30 -14.60
C ASN A 197 -21.30 -9.67 -15.28
N LEU A 198 -20.21 -10.44 -15.31
CA LEU A 198 -20.22 -11.80 -15.85
C LEU A 198 -21.22 -12.69 -15.11
N ARG A 199 -21.28 -12.60 -13.78
CA ARG A 199 -22.19 -13.39 -12.97
C ARG A 199 -23.65 -13.08 -13.26
N VAL A 200 -24.01 -11.79 -13.36
CA VAL A 200 -25.38 -11.37 -13.69
C VAL A 200 -25.79 -11.90 -15.08
N LYS A 201 -24.90 -11.78 -16.06
CA LYS A 201 -25.16 -12.25 -17.43
C LYS A 201 -25.29 -13.79 -17.50
N MET A 202 -24.45 -14.54 -16.79
CA MET A 202 -24.59 -16.00 -16.65
C MET A 202 -25.93 -16.39 -16.00
N LEU A 203 -26.35 -15.65 -14.97
CA LEU A 203 -27.62 -15.90 -14.29
C LEU A 203 -28.81 -15.60 -15.22
N GLY A 204 -28.76 -14.51 -15.99
CA GLY A 204 -29.75 -14.18 -17.01
C GLY A 204 -29.88 -15.30 -18.06
N TYR A 205 -28.75 -15.76 -18.60
CA TYR A 205 -28.74 -16.88 -19.54
C TYR A 205 -29.39 -18.15 -18.96
N ARG A 206 -29.13 -18.45 -17.68
CA ARG A 206 -29.70 -19.61 -17.00
C ARG A 206 -31.21 -19.50 -16.76
N LEU A 207 -31.69 -18.33 -16.37
CA LEU A 207 -33.09 -18.13 -15.98
C LEU A 207 -34.03 -18.01 -17.19
N VAL A 208 -33.55 -17.46 -18.30
CA VAL A 208 -34.38 -17.21 -19.48
C VAL A 208 -34.68 -18.48 -20.28
N GLY A 209 -33.87 -19.54 -20.14
CA GLY A 209 -34.20 -20.88 -20.66
C GLY A 209 -34.49 -20.92 -22.16
N LYS A 210 -33.47 -21.17 -22.99
CA LYS A 210 -33.57 -21.58 -24.41
C LYS A 210 -34.40 -20.72 -25.39
N ASP A 211 -34.98 -19.60 -24.99
CA ASP A 211 -35.52 -18.61 -25.93
C ASP A 211 -35.05 -17.19 -25.56
N PRO A 212 -34.03 -16.64 -26.23
CA PRO A 212 -33.28 -15.51 -25.71
C PRO A 212 -33.93 -14.18 -26.13
N ALA A 213 -34.40 -13.40 -25.16
CA ALA A 213 -34.52 -11.95 -25.35
C ALA A 213 -33.13 -11.27 -25.40
N MET A 214 -32.07 -11.96 -24.97
CA MET A 214 -30.67 -11.56 -25.09
C MET A 214 -30.01 -12.54 -26.07
N SER A 215 -29.80 -12.13 -27.32
CA SER A 215 -29.28 -13.04 -28.36
C SER A 215 -28.00 -13.74 -27.86
N SER A 216 -27.80 -15.01 -28.18
CA SER A 216 -26.57 -15.72 -27.83
C SER A 216 -25.32 -14.90 -28.22
N GLU A 217 -25.42 -14.09 -29.26
CA GLU A 217 -24.40 -13.14 -29.71
C GLU A 217 -24.12 -12.01 -28.72
N GLU A 218 -25.13 -11.37 -28.11
CA GLU A 218 -24.94 -10.36 -27.07
C GLU A 218 -24.19 -10.95 -25.86
N PHE A 219 -24.54 -12.19 -25.48
CA PHE A 219 -23.83 -12.89 -24.40
C PHE A 219 -22.35 -13.14 -24.75
N LEU A 220 -22.06 -13.58 -25.97
CA LEU A 220 -20.68 -13.78 -26.43
C LEU A 220 -19.89 -12.47 -26.53
N SER A 221 -20.54 -11.39 -26.96
CA SER A 221 -19.94 -10.05 -26.99
C SER A 221 -19.52 -9.60 -25.60
N VAL A 222 -20.38 -9.75 -24.60
CA VAL A 222 -20.05 -9.40 -23.20
C VAL A 222 -18.94 -10.29 -22.64
N LEU A 223 -18.92 -11.57 -23.02
CA LEU A 223 -17.85 -12.48 -22.63
C LEU A 223 -16.50 -12.06 -23.22
N ALA A 224 -16.49 -11.66 -24.50
CA ALA A 224 -15.30 -11.17 -25.19
C ALA A 224 -14.81 -9.85 -24.58
N GLU A 225 -15.73 -8.93 -24.27
CA GLU A 225 -15.42 -7.68 -23.59
C GLU A 225 -14.82 -7.93 -22.20
N ALA A 226 -15.43 -8.80 -21.40
CA ALA A 226 -14.90 -9.15 -20.08
C ALA A 226 -13.51 -9.80 -20.19
N ARG A 227 -13.27 -10.66 -21.18
CA ARG A 227 -11.92 -11.20 -21.43
C ARG A 227 -10.92 -10.11 -21.79
N ALA A 228 -11.30 -9.16 -22.63
CA ALA A 228 -10.45 -8.02 -22.98
C ALA A 228 -10.12 -7.17 -21.73
N GLN A 229 -11.11 -6.92 -20.87
CA GLN A 229 -10.90 -6.20 -19.60
C GLN A 229 -9.96 -6.96 -18.65
N LEU A 230 -10.16 -8.28 -18.49
CA LEU A 230 -9.30 -9.12 -17.64
C LEU A 230 -7.86 -9.18 -18.18
N SER A 231 -7.69 -9.28 -19.50
CA SER A 231 -6.38 -9.26 -20.15
C SER A 231 -5.68 -7.90 -20.00
N ALA A 232 -6.44 -6.80 -20.07
CA ALA A 232 -5.90 -5.45 -19.86
C ALA A 232 -5.42 -5.26 -18.41
N ILE A 233 -6.12 -5.85 -17.42
CA ILE A 233 -5.66 -5.85 -16.03
C ILE A 233 -4.34 -6.61 -15.90
N ASP A 234 -4.24 -7.81 -16.48
CA ASP A 234 -3.03 -8.64 -16.41
C ASP A 234 -1.82 -7.91 -17.01
N GLN A 235 -1.98 -7.35 -18.22
CA GLN A 235 -0.94 -6.56 -18.87
C GLN A 235 -0.54 -5.33 -18.03
N ALA A 236 -1.52 -4.60 -17.49
CA ALA A 236 -1.24 -3.40 -16.70
C ALA A 236 -0.58 -3.73 -15.36
N LEU A 237 -0.77 -4.94 -14.82
CA LEU A 237 -0.04 -5.44 -13.65
C LEU A 237 1.41 -5.79 -14.00
N ASP A 238 1.65 -6.42 -15.16
CA ASP A 238 3.00 -6.72 -15.64
C ASP A 238 3.83 -5.45 -15.91
N GLU A 239 3.21 -4.42 -16.49
CA GLU A 239 3.86 -3.11 -16.73
C GLU A 239 4.20 -2.37 -15.43
N LEU A 240 3.39 -2.57 -14.38
CA LEU A 240 3.66 -2.03 -13.05
C LEU A 240 4.94 -2.65 -12.45
N ASP A 241 5.17 -3.93 -12.70
CA ASP A 241 6.33 -4.67 -12.21
C ASP A 241 7.64 -4.21 -12.87
N LEU A 242 7.59 -3.77 -14.13
CA LEU A 242 8.77 -3.33 -14.92
C LEU A 242 9.17 -1.87 -14.68
N SER A 243 8.25 -1.01 -14.24
CA SER A 243 8.46 0.44 -14.15
C SER A 243 9.21 0.92 -12.88
N HIS A 244 9.59 0.02 -11.96
CA HIS A 244 9.95 0.39 -10.58
C HIS A 244 11.43 0.64 -10.24
N TYR A 245 12.35 0.75 -11.20
CA TYR A 245 13.77 1.01 -10.87
C TYR A 245 14.43 2.10 -11.75
N PRO A 246 14.56 3.36 -11.28
CA PRO A 246 15.50 4.29 -11.87
C PRO A 246 16.93 3.81 -11.60
N LYS A 247 17.68 3.51 -12.66
CA LYS A 247 19.06 2.97 -12.58
C LYS A 247 20.13 4.03 -12.28
N THR A 248 19.76 5.30 -12.16
CA THR A 248 20.70 6.41 -12.09
C THR A 248 20.67 7.04 -10.70
N VAL A 249 21.55 6.58 -9.81
CA VAL A 249 21.96 7.38 -8.66
C VAL A 249 22.81 8.52 -9.23
N ALA A 250 22.33 9.76 -9.10
CA ALA A 250 23.13 10.94 -9.44
C ALA A 250 24.33 11.01 -8.48
N VAL A 251 25.48 10.48 -8.90
CA VAL A 251 26.74 10.62 -8.18
C VAL A 251 27.16 12.08 -8.25
N ILE A 252 27.21 12.75 -7.10
CA ILE A 252 27.67 14.14 -6.97
C ILE A 252 29.18 14.17 -7.24
N PRO A 253 29.68 14.96 -8.20
CA PRO A 253 31.11 15.24 -8.33
C PRO A 253 31.59 16.05 -7.12
N PRO A 254 32.80 15.79 -6.57
CA PRO A 254 33.34 16.59 -5.48
C PRO A 254 33.43 18.07 -5.88
N LEU A 255 32.99 18.95 -4.98
CA LEU A 255 33.04 20.41 -5.16
C LEU A 255 34.48 20.85 -5.48
N PRO A 256 34.71 21.71 -6.49
CA PRO A 256 36.01 22.32 -6.73
C PRO A 256 36.23 23.41 -5.67
N ASN A 257 36.78 23.01 -4.54
CA ASN A 257 37.65 23.78 -3.63
C ASN A 257 37.86 22.93 -2.38
N SER A 258 38.71 21.91 -2.51
CA SER A 258 39.32 21.28 -1.36
C SER A 258 40.09 22.35 -0.59
N TYR A 259 39.56 22.72 0.57
CA TYR A 259 40.32 23.34 1.65
C TYR A 259 41.63 22.55 1.82
N ASP A 260 42.77 23.15 1.44
CA ASP A 260 44.08 22.57 1.75
C ASP A 260 44.36 22.90 3.22
N PRO A 261 44.36 21.91 4.13
CA PRO A 261 44.57 22.12 5.56
C PRO A 261 45.97 22.67 5.90
N ASN A 262 46.87 22.79 4.92
CA ASN A 262 48.19 23.40 5.08
C ASN A 262 48.26 24.88 4.67
N THR A 263 47.15 25.48 4.22
CA THR A 263 47.11 26.91 3.91
C THR A 263 46.97 27.69 5.22
N PRO A 264 47.94 28.54 5.61
CA PRO A 264 47.80 29.37 6.80
C PRO A 264 46.57 30.29 6.64
N PRO A 265 45.79 30.53 7.70
CA PRO A 265 44.68 31.46 7.62
C PRO A 265 45.21 32.82 7.18
N GLU A 266 44.63 33.36 6.11
CA GLU A 266 44.92 34.72 5.65
C GLU A 266 44.62 35.67 6.82
N PRO A 267 45.55 36.55 7.21
CA PRO A 267 45.31 37.46 8.32
C PRO A 267 44.10 38.35 7.97
N PRO A 268 43.23 38.66 8.95
CA PRO A 268 42.11 39.55 8.70
C PRO A 268 42.66 40.87 8.13
N PRO A 269 41.95 41.49 7.17
CA PRO A 269 42.38 42.73 6.56
C PRO A 269 42.60 43.75 7.67
N SER A 270 43.86 44.16 7.83
CA SER A 270 44.27 45.16 8.81
C SER A 270 43.34 46.37 8.70
N GLU A 271 42.76 46.78 9.83
CA GLU A 271 42.03 48.03 10.00
C GLU A 271 42.84 49.20 9.43
N ALA A 272 42.60 49.48 8.16
CA ALA A 272 43.01 50.70 7.54
C ALA A 272 42.12 51.80 8.12
N LEU A 273 42.66 52.51 9.12
CA LEU A 273 42.50 53.95 9.28
C LEU A 273 41.07 54.47 9.04
N TYR A 274 40.16 54.24 9.98
CA TYR A 274 39.04 55.16 10.19
C TYR A 274 39.44 56.19 11.25
N ARG A 275 40.18 57.19 10.79
CA ARG A 275 40.24 58.51 11.39
C ARG A 275 38.98 59.22 10.90
N ASP A 276 37.95 59.35 11.73
CA ASP A 276 36.91 60.34 11.48
C ASP A 276 36.53 61.07 12.77
N ASP A 277 36.42 62.37 12.57
CA ASP A 277 36.43 63.44 13.53
C ASP A 277 35.18 63.44 14.40
N GLY A 278 35.38 63.83 15.65
CA GLY A 278 34.28 64.03 16.57
C GLY A 278 33.22 64.98 16.00
N ARG A 279 32.01 64.47 15.83
CA ARG A 279 30.80 65.29 15.85
C ARG A 279 29.76 64.70 16.79
N ASN A 280 29.55 65.51 17.80
CA ASN A 280 28.58 65.49 18.87
C ASN A 280 27.15 65.57 18.31
N PHE A 281 26.35 64.51 18.47
CA PHE A 281 24.88 64.52 18.50
C PHE A 281 24.51 63.33 19.39
N GLY A 282 23.94 63.50 20.58
CA GLY A 282 22.70 64.21 20.83
C GLY A 282 21.71 63.17 21.35
N SER A 283 21.72 63.01 22.67
CA SER A 283 20.72 62.29 23.47
C SER A 283 19.30 62.54 22.95
N LEU A 284 18.48 61.49 22.86
CA LEU A 284 17.05 61.56 23.18
C LEU A 284 16.48 60.14 23.42
N THR A 285 16.27 59.87 24.70
CA THR A 285 15.35 58.88 25.27
C THR A 285 13.89 59.32 25.06
N ASN A 286 12.98 58.40 24.70
CA ASN A 286 11.56 58.34 25.09
C ASN A 286 10.92 57.12 24.42
N PHE A 287 10.57 56.04 25.13
CA PHE A 287 9.32 55.84 25.91
C PHE A 287 8.04 56.29 25.20
N GLY A 288 7.17 55.33 24.84
CA GLY A 288 5.81 55.60 24.38
C GLY A 288 5.12 54.40 23.70
N ASN A 289 4.64 53.46 24.50
CA ASN A 289 3.42 52.66 24.23
C ASN A 289 2.45 53.11 25.35
N PRO A 290 1.13 53.33 25.15
CA PRO A 290 0.22 52.29 24.64
C PRO A 290 -1.06 52.78 23.89
N ALA A 291 -1.82 51.78 23.42
CA ALA A 291 -3.28 51.67 23.41
C ALA A 291 -4.16 52.46 22.39
N ASP A 292 -5.26 51.78 22.05
CA ASP A 292 -6.54 52.27 21.50
C ASP A 292 -6.68 52.43 19.99
N ALA A 293 -7.20 51.36 19.35
CA ALA A 293 -8.17 51.49 18.27
C ALA A 293 -9.04 50.22 18.22
N GLU A 294 -10.12 50.26 19.01
CA GLU A 294 -11.33 49.46 18.80
C GLU A 294 -11.93 49.76 17.42
N GLY A 295 -12.54 48.75 16.82
CA GLY A 295 -13.24 48.83 15.55
C GLY A 295 -14.05 47.57 15.29
N GLU A 296 -15.22 47.48 15.93
CA GLU A 296 -16.48 46.90 15.43
C GLU A 296 -16.62 47.11 13.91
N SER A 297 -17.34 46.35 13.08
CA SER A 297 -18.26 45.21 13.14
C SER A 297 -18.64 44.98 11.67
N GLU A 298 -18.87 43.76 11.18
CA GLU A 298 -20.05 43.53 10.33
C GLU A 298 -20.34 42.05 10.07
N HIS A 299 -21.60 41.73 10.33
CA HIS A 299 -22.31 40.51 9.99
C HIS A 299 -22.25 40.17 8.50
N ARG A 300 -22.10 38.88 8.17
CA ARG A 300 -22.90 38.28 7.09
C ARG A 300 -23.13 36.79 7.31
N ASN A 301 -24.31 36.50 7.83
CA ASN A 301 -25.03 35.24 7.57
C ASN A 301 -25.49 35.27 6.10
N VAL A 302 -25.27 34.17 5.38
CA VAL A 302 -26.16 33.75 4.28
C VAL A 302 -26.34 32.25 4.38
N GLU A 303 -27.51 31.84 4.88
CA GLU A 303 -28.11 30.54 4.63
C GLU A 303 -28.41 30.38 3.14
N GLY A 304 -28.31 29.15 2.64
CA GLY A 304 -28.64 28.81 1.26
C GLY A 304 -28.86 27.32 1.11
N THR A 305 -30.03 26.88 1.56
CA THR A 305 -30.65 25.56 1.38
C THR A 305 -30.93 25.28 -0.11
N LEU A 306 -30.57 24.08 -0.57
CA LEU A 306 -31.44 23.09 -1.24
C LEU A 306 -30.67 21.78 -1.44
#